data_AF-A0A293MUF0-F1
#
_entry.id   AF-A0A293MUF0-F1
#
_cell.length_a   1.000
_cell.length_b   1.000
_cell.length_c   1.000
_cell.angle_alpha   90.00
_cell.angle_beta   90.00
_cell.angle_gamma   90.00
#
_symmetry.space_group_name_H-M   'P 1'
#
loop_
_entity.id
_entity.type
_entity.pdbx_description
1 polymer ?
#
loop_
_entity_poly.entity_id
_entity_poly.type
_entity_poly.pdbx_seq_one_letter_code
_entity_poly.pdbx_strand_id
1 'polypeptide(L)'
;MLLGLLNQDDGMLDEQSIIPMIDGGTEGFKGNARVIIPGMTACIECTLDLYPPQVNFPLCTIAHTPRLPEHCIEYVRVLLWPKEQPFGEGVAIDGDDPDHVQWIHEKSSDRAKEYNITGVTYRLTQGVIKRIIPAVASTNASIAAICANEVFKIATSCSNPLNNYIVFNDTSGLYTYTFEAEKNEKCLACSRMPITLHFTEDTKLQEVFDHLINSPDLQMKSPGMATVVGGHNKTLYMPNVPSIEVRTKANLKKTLKELGLQDGQELLVADETSPDTLVFKLALKKMSTAC
;
A
#
# COMPACT_ATOMS: atom_id res chain seq x y z
N MET A 1 -3.91 -12.89 -6.66
CA MET A 1 -2.99 -13.22 -5.55
C MET A 1 -3.07 -14.71 -5.28
N LEU A 2 -2.01 -15.33 -4.75
CA LEU A 2 -1.99 -16.77 -4.41
C LEU A 2 -3.07 -17.16 -3.39
N LEU A 3 -3.53 -16.22 -2.55
CA LEU A 3 -4.64 -16.43 -1.61
C LEU A 3 -6.00 -16.70 -2.29
N GLY A 4 -6.22 -16.17 -3.49
CA GLY A 4 -7.43 -16.40 -4.28
C GLY A 4 -7.49 -17.80 -4.92
N LEU A 5 -6.36 -18.51 -4.94
CA LEU A 5 -6.28 -19.89 -5.43
C LEU A 5 -6.60 -20.93 -4.35
N LEU A 6 -6.70 -20.51 -3.08
CA LEU A 6 -6.99 -21.42 -1.98
C LEU A 6 -8.44 -21.91 -2.04
N ASN A 7 -8.62 -23.22 -2.02
CA ASN A 7 -9.93 -23.86 -1.92
C ASN A 7 -10.21 -24.24 -0.46
N GLN A 8 -11.49 -24.22 -0.09
CA GLN A 8 -11.94 -24.72 1.20
C GLN A 8 -13.11 -25.67 0.99
N ASP A 9 -12.96 -26.88 1.51
CA ASP A 9 -14.01 -27.89 1.57
C ASP A 9 -14.47 -27.99 3.03
N ASP A 10 -15.75 -27.72 3.29
CA ASP A 10 -16.38 -27.78 4.63
C ASP A 10 -15.64 -27.00 5.74
N GLY A 11 -15.05 -25.85 5.39
CA GLY A 11 -14.34 -24.97 6.34
C GLY A 11 -12.89 -25.39 6.64
N MET A 12 -12.41 -26.47 6.03
CA MET A 12 -11.01 -26.90 6.07
C MET A 12 -10.28 -26.41 4.82
N LEU A 13 -9.02 -26.01 4.98
CA LEU A 13 -8.17 -25.59 3.87
C LEU A 13 -7.74 -26.81 3.05
N ASP A 14 -7.99 -26.81 1.74
CA ASP A 14 -7.46 -27.82 0.84
C ASP A 14 -5.95 -27.59 0.65
N GLU A 15 -5.13 -28.47 1.21
CA GLU A 15 -3.67 -28.38 1.16
C GLU A 15 -3.12 -28.43 -0.28
N GLN A 16 -3.84 -29.06 -1.22
CA GLN A 16 -3.40 -29.15 -2.62
C GLN A 16 -3.54 -27.82 -3.36
N SER A 17 -4.41 -26.94 -2.87
CA SER A 17 -4.59 -25.59 -3.41
C SER A 17 -3.50 -24.60 -2.94
N ILE A 18 -2.66 -25.01 -1.97
CA ILE A 18 -1.62 -24.17 -1.41
C ILE A 18 -0.43 -24.10 -2.36
N ILE A 19 -0.09 -22.88 -2.78
CA ILE A 19 1.13 -22.58 -3.52
C ILE A 19 2.04 -21.76 -2.59
N PRO A 20 3.14 -22.34 -2.07
CA PRO A 20 4.11 -21.61 -1.26
C PRO A 20 4.69 -20.41 -2.00
N MET A 21 4.89 -19.31 -1.29
CA MET A 21 5.50 -18.10 -1.82
C MET A 21 6.76 -17.76 -1.02
N ILE A 22 7.85 -17.51 -1.74
CA ILE A 22 9.08 -17.01 -1.15
C ILE A 22 9.25 -15.58 -1.65
N ASP A 23 9.32 -14.64 -0.72
CA ASP A 23 9.47 -13.21 -0.99
C ASP A 23 10.82 -12.71 -0.45
N GLY A 24 11.48 -11.84 -1.20
CA GLY A 24 12.78 -11.28 -0.83
C GLY A 24 12.86 -9.81 -1.21
N GLY A 25 13.29 -8.97 -0.27
CA GLY A 25 13.44 -7.53 -0.43
C GLY A 25 14.86 -7.06 -0.08
N THR A 26 15.34 -6.03 -0.77
CA THR A 26 16.66 -5.43 -0.55
C THR A 26 16.60 -3.90 -0.64
N GLU A 27 17.36 -3.23 0.24
CA GLU A 27 17.57 -1.79 0.23
C GLU A 27 18.94 -1.48 0.82
N GLY A 28 19.87 -0.98 -0.01
CA GLY A 28 21.24 -0.72 0.38
C GLY A 28 21.91 -1.98 0.93
N PHE A 29 22.39 -1.91 2.17
CA PHE A 29 23.03 -3.00 2.91
C PHE A 29 22.06 -3.82 3.78
N LYS A 30 20.76 -3.60 3.62
CA LYS A 30 19.70 -4.30 4.35
C LYS A 30 18.88 -5.14 3.40
N GLY A 31 18.33 -6.23 3.92
CA GLY A 31 17.38 -7.04 3.18
C GLY A 31 16.57 -7.92 4.10
N ASN A 32 15.60 -8.60 3.52
CA ASN A 32 14.79 -9.58 4.20
C ASN A 32 14.39 -10.68 3.23
N ALA A 33 14.16 -11.88 3.76
CA ALA A 33 13.50 -12.95 3.05
C ALA A 33 12.39 -13.50 3.92
N ARG A 34 11.33 -14.01 3.28
CA ARG A 34 10.23 -14.64 4.00
C ARG A 34 9.62 -15.80 3.22
N VAL A 35 9.17 -16.80 3.95
CA VAL A 35 8.43 -17.95 3.45
C VAL A 35 6.98 -17.80 3.88
N ILE A 36 6.07 -17.75 2.90
CA ILE A 36 4.64 -17.61 3.11
C ILE A 36 3.97 -18.88 2.60
N ILE A 37 3.23 -19.54 3.50
CA ILE A 37 2.31 -20.63 3.18
C ILE A 37 0.90 -20.06 3.28
N PRO A 38 0.27 -19.70 2.14
CA PRO A 38 -1.03 -19.03 2.13
C PRO A 38 -2.08 -19.78 2.96
N GLY A 39 -2.79 -19.07 3.82
CA GLY A 39 -3.80 -19.66 4.72
C GLY A 39 -3.24 -20.25 6.02
N MET A 40 -1.94 -20.54 6.10
CA MET A 40 -1.30 -21.15 7.28
C MET A 40 -0.40 -20.17 8.04
N THR A 41 0.55 -19.52 7.37
CA THR A 41 1.47 -18.55 7.99
C THR A 41 1.01 -17.11 7.77
N ALA A 42 1.68 -16.14 8.42
CA ALA A 42 1.50 -14.73 8.13
C ALA A 42 1.75 -14.44 6.63
N CYS A 43 0.83 -13.73 5.99
CA CYS A 43 0.97 -13.27 4.61
C CYS A 43 1.66 -11.88 4.54
N ILE A 44 1.76 -11.28 3.35
CA ILE A 44 2.34 -9.94 3.20
C ILE A 44 1.55 -8.92 4.02
N GLU A 45 0.22 -8.97 3.95
CA GLU A 45 -0.67 -8.02 4.63
C GLU A 45 -0.65 -8.18 6.15
N CYS A 46 -0.33 -9.37 6.68
CA CYS A 46 -0.11 -9.55 8.12
C CYS A 46 1.10 -8.75 8.64
N THR A 47 2.03 -8.40 7.76
CA THR A 47 3.31 -7.76 8.11
C THR A 47 3.49 -6.42 7.41
N LEU A 48 2.39 -5.79 6.97
CA LEU A 48 2.43 -4.53 6.23
C LEU A 48 3.06 -3.39 7.07
N ASP A 49 2.85 -3.42 8.38
CA ASP A 49 3.42 -2.44 9.31
C ASP A 49 4.95 -2.53 9.46
N LEU A 50 5.57 -3.62 8.99
CA LEU A 50 7.04 -3.76 8.99
C LEU A 50 7.69 -2.97 7.85
N TYR A 51 6.93 -2.53 6.85
CA TYR A 51 7.46 -1.67 5.79
C TYR A 51 7.70 -0.25 6.33
N PRO A 52 8.81 0.40 5.94
CA PRO A 52 9.06 1.77 6.35
C PRO A 52 7.99 2.71 5.77
N PRO A 53 7.58 3.76 6.51
CA PRO A 53 6.60 4.72 6.02
C PRO A 53 7.15 5.43 4.76
N GLN A 54 6.28 5.59 3.76
CA GLN A 54 6.66 6.31 2.54
C GLN A 54 6.98 7.77 2.86
N VAL A 55 8.12 8.25 2.39
CA VAL A 55 8.49 9.67 2.50
C VAL A 55 7.60 10.47 1.56
N ASN A 56 6.65 11.21 2.13
CA ASN A 56 5.82 12.19 1.44
C ASN A 56 6.01 13.56 2.07
N PHE A 57 6.44 14.53 1.26
CA PHE A 57 6.64 15.89 1.72
C PHE A 57 5.29 16.65 1.70
N PRO A 58 4.91 17.34 2.79
CA PRO A 58 3.67 18.12 2.82
C PRO A 58 3.70 19.25 1.78
N LEU A 59 2.57 19.47 1.09
CA LEU A 59 2.49 20.47 0.02
C LEU A 59 2.79 21.90 0.53
N CYS A 60 2.38 22.24 1.75
CA CYS A 60 2.69 23.55 2.36
C CYS A 60 4.20 23.77 2.54
N THR A 61 4.94 22.72 2.90
CA THR A 61 6.40 22.74 3.03
C THR A 61 7.06 22.91 1.67
N ILE A 62 6.65 22.10 0.69
CA ILE A 62 7.18 22.17 -0.68
C ILE A 62 6.94 23.55 -1.29
N ALA A 63 5.72 24.09 -1.16
CA ALA A 63 5.30 25.31 -1.83
C ALA A 63 5.86 26.59 -1.20
N HIS A 64 5.87 26.68 0.14
CA HIS A 64 6.12 27.96 0.83
C HIS A 64 7.31 27.95 1.78
N THR A 65 7.65 26.81 2.39
CA THR A 65 8.68 26.73 3.44
C THR A 65 9.68 25.59 3.20
N PRO A 66 10.39 25.57 2.05
CA PRO A 66 11.40 24.56 1.79
C PRO A 66 12.57 24.71 2.80
N ARG A 67 13.19 23.58 3.13
CA ARG A 67 14.26 23.49 4.16
C ARG A 67 15.38 22.54 3.74
N LEU A 68 15.05 21.54 2.95
CA LEU A 68 15.97 20.54 2.42
C LEU A 68 16.06 20.69 0.89
N PRO A 69 17.19 20.32 0.25
CA PRO A 69 17.32 20.38 -1.21
C PRO A 69 16.28 19.51 -1.94
N GLU A 70 15.82 18.41 -1.32
CA GLU A 70 14.74 17.56 -1.81
C GLU A 70 13.41 18.32 -1.94
N HIS A 71 13.14 19.28 -1.04
CA HIS A 71 11.91 20.10 -1.12
C HIS A 71 11.93 21.00 -2.37
N CYS A 72 13.10 21.48 -2.77
CA CYS A 72 13.24 22.29 -3.98
C CYS A 72 13.00 21.46 -5.24
N ILE A 73 13.55 20.23 -5.28
CA ILE A 73 13.35 19.31 -6.39
C ILE A 73 11.89 18.86 -6.50
N GLU A 74 11.27 18.52 -5.37
CA GLU A 74 9.87 18.10 -5.36
C GLU A 74 8.92 19.24 -5.76
N TYR A 75 9.25 20.50 -5.43
CA TYR A 75 8.50 21.65 -5.94
C TYR A 75 8.53 21.71 -7.46
N VAL A 76 9.71 21.57 -8.06
CA VAL A 76 9.82 21.64 -9.51
C VAL A 76 9.07 20.49 -10.17
N ARG A 77 9.21 19.29 -9.63
CA ARG A 77 8.52 18.08 -10.11
C ARG A 77 7.00 18.17 -10.01
N VAL A 78 6.46 18.59 -8.86
CA VAL A 78 5.01 18.52 -8.57
C VAL A 78 4.26 19.79 -8.96
N LEU A 79 4.90 20.96 -8.88
CA LEU A 79 4.24 22.25 -9.10
C LEU A 79 4.72 22.97 -10.35
N LEU A 80 6.03 23.05 -10.58
CA LEU A 80 6.55 23.86 -11.68
C LEU A 80 6.42 23.18 -13.04
N TRP A 81 6.70 21.88 -13.12
CA TRP A 81 6.61 21.12 -14.36
C TRP A 81 5.21 21.14 -14.98
N PRO A 82 4.12 20.83 -14.23
CA PRO A 82 2.78 20.88 -14.82
C PRO A 82 2.36 22.30 -15.22
N LYS A 83 2.95 23.33 -14.59
CA LYS A 83 2.65 24.74 -14.85
C LYS A 83 3.37 25.29 -16.09
N GLU A 84 4.65 24.99 -16.25
CA GLU A 84 5.47 25.53 -17.35
C GLU A 84 5.44 24.64 -18.60
N GLN A 85 5.11 23.35 -18.46
CA GLN A 85 5.10 22.37 -19.55
C GLN A 85 6.34 22.49 -20.46
N PRO A 86 7.56 22.40 -19.90
CA PRO A 86 8.79 22.85 -20.57
C PRO A 86 9.14 22.10 -21.86
N PHE A 87 8.64 20.88 -22.03
CA PHE A 87 8.88 20.03 -23.20
C PHE A 87 7.62 19.82 -24.06
N GLY A 88 6.58 20.62 -23.85
CA GLY A 88 5.33 20.56 -24.60
C GLY A 88 4.12 20.15 -23.75
N GLU A 89 2.92 20.46 -24.27
CA GLU A 89 1.66 20.19 -23.59
C GLU A 89 1.43 18.69 -23.45
N GLY A 90 1.17 18.25 -22.21
CA GLY A 90 0.91 16.84 -21.89
C GLY A 90 2.15 15.95 -21.76
N VAL A 91 3.37 16.49 -21.92
CA VAL A 91 4.60 15.71 -21.72
C VAL A 91 4.85 15.49 -20.22
N ALA A 92 4.78 14.24 -19.79
CA ALA A 92 5.10 13.84 -18.43
C ALA A 92 6.61 13.82 -18.19
N ILE A 93 7.02 13.94 -16.91
CA ILE A 93 8.43 13.83 -16.53
C ILE A 93 8.91 12.41 -16.83
N ASP A 94 9.88 12.31 -17.72
CA ASP A 94 10.71 11.12 -17.88
C ASP A 94 11.99 11.30 -17.04
N GLY A 95 12.20 10.45 -16.04
CA GLY A 95 13.39 10.50 -15.20
C GLY A 95 14.64 9.95 -15.89
N ASP A 96 14.48 9.16 -16.95
CA ASP A 96 15.57 8.60 -17.75
C ASP A 96 16.05 9.53 -18.86
N ASP A 97 15.25 10.55 -19.21
CA ASP A 97 15.63 11.60 -20.14
C ASP A 97 16.59 12.62 -19.49
N PRO A 98 17.84 12.74 -19.98
CA PRO A 98 18.82 13.69 -19.44
C PRO A 98 18.35 15.15 -19.51
N ASP A 99 17.60 15.54 -20.55
CA ASP A 99 17.16 16.92 -20.75
C ASP A 99 16.08 17.28 -19.71
N HIS A 100 15.15 16.36 -19.44
CA HIS A 100 14.14 16.52 -18.39
C HIS A 100 14.79 16.68 -17.01
N VAL A 101 15.73 15.79 -16.67
CA VAL A 101 16.43 15.83 -15.38
C VAL A 101 17.27 17.10 -15.25
N GLN A 102 17.96 17.51 -16.33
CA GLN A 102 18.76 18.73 -16.36
C GLN A 102 17.90 19.97 -16.13
N TRP A 103 16.75 20.07 -16.80
CA TRP A 103 15.81 21.17 -16.60
C TRP A 103 15.31 21.24 -15.15
N ILE A 104 14.96 20.08 -14.57
CA ILE A 104 14.52 20.02 -13.17
C ILE A 104 15.66 20.46 -12.25
N HIS A 105 16.88 20.00 -12.49
CA HIS A 105 18.05 20.35 -11.69
C HIS A 105 18.34 21.86 -11.69
N GLU A 106 18.27 22.52 -12.85
CA GLU A 106 18.48 23.96 -13.00
C GLU A 106 17.44 24.76 -12.23
N LYS A 107 16.15 24.49 -12.45
CA LYS A 107 15.04 25.15 -11.73
C LYS A 107 15.09 24.90 -10.23
N SER A 108 15.49 23.69 -9.82
CA SER A 108 15.64 23.34 -8.41
C SER A 108 16.78 24.11 -7.76
N SER A 109 17.87 24.33 -8.50
CA SER A 109 19.02 25.11 -8.06
C SER A 109 18.67 26.58 -7.88
N ASP A 110 17.89 27.15 -8.79
CA ASP A 110 17.43 28.54 -8.68
C ASP A 110 16.50 28.73 -7.48
N ARG A 111 15.53 27.84 -7.29
CA ARG A 111 14.69 27.83 -6.08
C ARG A 111 15.52 27.66 -4.81
N ALA A 112 16.54 26.80 -4.82
CA ALA A 112 17.39 26.61 -3.65
C ALA A 112 18.17 27.89 -3.30
N LYS A 113 18.64 28.66 -4.29
CA LYS A 113 19.29 29.96 -4.08
C LYS A 113 18.34 30.97 -3.42
N GLU A 114 17.08 31.03 -3.84
CA GLU A 114 16.07 31.94 -3.26
C GLU A 114 15.88 31.73 -1.75
N TYR A 115 15.95 30.47 -1.31
CA TYR A 115 15.76 30.08 0.09
C TYR A 115 17.08 29.82 0.85
N ASN A 116 18.23 30.14 0.25
CA ASN A 116 19.57 29.87 0.80
C ASN A 116 19.78 28.39 1.21
N ILE A 117 19.25 27.47 0.42
CA ILE A 117 19.41 26.02 0.61
C ILE A 117 20.58 25.53 -0.25
N THR A 118 21.47 24.74 0.35
CA THR A 118 22.60 24.11 -0.34
C THR A 118 22.33 22.61 -0.55
N GLY A 119 23.14 21.97 -1.41
CA GLY A 119 23.09 20.52 -1.60
C GLY A 119 22.20 20.01 -2.74
N VAL A 120 21.60 20.90 -3.55
CA VAL A 120 20.99 20.49 -4.82
C VAL A 120 22.12 20.05 -5.76
N THR A 121 22.06 18.80 -6.19
CA THR A 121 23.00 18.20 -7.15
C THR A 121 22.23 17.43 -8.21
N TYR A 122 22.83 17.20 -9.37
CA TYR A 122 22.24 16.39 -10.42
C TYR A 122 21.90 14.97 -9.92
N ARG A 123 22.81 14.36 -9.15
CA ARG A 123 22.59 13.02 -8.55
C ARG A 123 21.40 13.01 -7.58
N LEU A 124 21.28 14.02 -6.73
CA LEU A 124 20.13 14.13 -5.82
C LEU A 124 18.83 14.33 -6.60
N THR A 125 18.88 15.14 -7.68
CA THR A 125 17.73 15.39 -8.56
C THR A 125 17.21 14.09 -9.17
N GLN A 126 18.10 13.26 -9.73
CA GLN A 126 17.75 11.92 -10.21
C GLN A 126 17.19 11.04 -9.10
N GLY A 127 17.81 11.07 -7.92
CA GLY A 127 17.38 10.33 -6.73
C GLY A 127 15.93 10.62 -6.34
N VAL A 128 15.56 11.90 -6.30
CA VAL A 128 14.21 12.35 -5.93
C VAL A 128 13.19 12.04 -7.04
N ILE A 129 13.52 12.32 -8.32
CA ILE A 129 12.59 12.10 -9.45
C ILE A 129 12.23 10.61 -9.58
N LYS A 130 13.25 9.74 -9.57
CA LYS A 130 13.06 8.29 -9.76
C LYS A 130 12.76 7.54 -8.47
N ARG A 131 12.79 8.21 -7.30
CA ARG A 131 12.73 7.58 -5.97
C ARG A 131 13.75 6.42 -5.87
N ILE A 132 15.01 6.69 -6.24
CA ILE A 132 16.04 5.65 -6.35
C ILE A 132 16.29 4.99 -4.99
N ILE A 133 16.11 3.67 -4.95
CA ILE A 133 16.52 2.82 -3.82
C ILE A 133 17.97 2.38 -4.06
N PRO A 134 18.92 2.65 -3.14
CA PRO A 134 20.29 2.17 -3.28
C PRO A 134 20.35 0.64 -3.39
N ALA A 135 21.17 0.12 -4.31
CA ALA A 135 21.29 -1.32 -4.53
C ALA A 135 22.76 -1.74 -4.71
N VAL A 136 23.13 -2.86 -4.11
CA VAL A 136 24.46 -3.48 -4.24
C VAL A 136 24.33 -4.99 -4.50
N ALA A 137 25.27 -5.54 -5.27
CA ALA A 137 25.23 -6.94 -5.69
C ALA A 137 25.32 -7.93 -4.51
N SER A 138 26.08 -7.59 -3.46
CA SER A 138 26.27 -8.44 -2.28
C SER A 138 24.95 -8.73 -1.56
N THR A 139 24.16 -7.69 -1.25
CA THR A 139 22.89 -7.83 -0.55
C THR A 139 21.85 -8.59 -1.38
N ASN A 140 21.78 -8.34 -2.69
CA ASN A 140 20.94 -9.11 -3.60
C ASN A 140 21.34 -10.59 -3.64
N ALA A 141 22.65 -10.88 -3.69
CA ALA A 141 23.16 -12.25 -3.68
C ALA A 141 22.81 -12.95 -2.35
N SER A 142 22.97 -12.28 -1.21
CA SER A 142 22.63 -12.83 0.10
C SER A 142 21.15 -13.19 0.22
N ILE A 143 20.25 -12.26 -0.13
CA ILE A 143 18.80 -12.50 -0.06
C ILE A 143 18.36 -13.55 -1.08
N ALA A 144 18.85 -13.47 -2.33
CA ALA A 144 18.52 -14.47 -3.35
C ALA A 144 18.99 -15.88 -2.95
N ALA A 145 20.15 -16.01 -2.32
CA ALA A 145 20.65 -17.29 -1.81
C ALA A 145 19.73 -17.86 -0.73
N ILE A 146 19.26 -17.02 0.21
CA ILE A 146 18.28 -17.44 1.23
C ILE A 146 16.99 -17.91 0.54
N CYS A 147 16.43 -17.11 -0.37
CA CYS A 147 15.19 -17.46 -1.06
C CYS A 147 15.31 -18.77 -1.85
N ALA A 148 16.38 -18.93 -2.63
CA ALA A 148 16.61 -20.14 -3.41
C ALA A 148 16.79 -21.39 -2.54
N ASN A 149 17.46 -21.25 -1.38
CA ASN A 149 17.60 -22.32 -0.41
C ASN A 149 16.25 -22.75 0.18
N GLU A 150 15.35 -21.81 0.46
CA GLU A 150 14.00 -22.14 0.95
C GLU A 150 13.13 -22.78 -0.13
N VAL A 151 13.24 -22.35 -1.39
CA VAL A 151 12.61 -23.03 -2.53
C VAL A 151 13.08 -24.48 -2.62
N PHE A 152 14.39 -24.73 -2.50
CA PHE A 152 14.94 -26.08 -2.55
C PHE A 152 14.43 -26.96 -1.41
N LYS A 153 14.37 -26.43 -0.18
CA LYS A 153 13.83 -27.16 0.98
C LYS A 153 12.35 -27.52 0.79
N ILE A 154 11.54 -26.57 0.32
CA ILE A 154 10.11 -26.79 0.08
C ILE A 154 9.89 -27.84 -1.01
N ALA A 155 10.63 -27.74 -2.12
CA ALA A 155 10.48 -28.63 -3.27
C ALA A 155 10.96 -30.08 -3.00
N THR A 156 11.94 -30.26 -2.13
CA THR A 156 12.57 -31.58 -1.88
C THR A 156 12.25 -32.18 -0.53
N SER A 157 11.65 -31.40 0.38
CA SER A 157 11.43 -31.76 1.78
C SER A 157 12.71 -32.23 2.50
N CYS A 158 13.89 -31.78 2.07
CA CYS A 158 15.18 -32.22 2.62
C CYS A 158 15.46 -31.63 4.02
N SER A 159 14.78 -30.55 4.39
CA SER A 159 14.87 -29.88 5.68
C SER A 159 13.61 -29.06 5.93
N ASN A 160 13.40 -28.63 7.17
CA ASN A 160 12.30 -27.73 7.51
C ASN A 160 12.55 -26.34 6.88
N PRO A 161 11.53 -25.74 6.26
CA PRO A 161 11.63 -24.39 5.73
C PRO A 161 11.80 -23.37 6.87
N LEU A 162 12.31 -22.19 6.51
CA LEU A 162 12.38 -21.01 7.36
C LEU A 162 11.00 -20.72 7.95
N ASN A 163 10.97 -20.50 9.27
CA ASN A 163 9.74 -20.15 9.95
C ASN A 163 9.42 -18.66 9.77
N ASN A 164 8.72 -18.37 8.68
CA ASN A 164 8.27 -17.06 8.23
C ASN A 164 9.35 -16.05 7.82
N TYR A 165 10.14 -15.46 8.73
CA TYR A 165 10.86 -14.21 8.42
C TYR A 165 12.34 -14.23 8.80
N ILE A 166 13.19 -13.64 7.96
CA ILE A 166 14.58 -13.31 8.28
C ILE A 166 14.94 -11.90 7.81
N VAL A 167 15.65 -11.16 8.65
CA VAL A 167 16.24 -9.86 8.36
C VAL A 167 17.75 -10.00 8.22
N PHE A 168 18.33 -9.28 7.27
CA PHE A 168 19.76 -9.17 7.00
C PHE A 168 20.21 -7.70 7.09
N ASN A 169 21.34 -7.45 7.75
CA ASN A 169 21.96 -6.13 7.82
C ASN A 169 23.49 -6.26 7.81
N ASP A 170 24.15 -5.54 6.91
CA ASP A 170 25.62 -5.49 6.75
C ASP A 170 26.20 -4.07 6.98
N THR A 171 25.48 -3.18 7.67
CA THR A 171 26.00 -1.83 7.93
C THR A 171 27.12 -1.79 8.98
N SER A 172 27.08 -2.71 9.95
CA SER A 172 28.00 -2.74 11.09
C SER A 172 28.36 -4.19 11.42
N GLY A 173 29.18 -4.80 10.56
CA GLY A 173 29.36 -6.25 10.55
C GLY A 173 28.13 -6.98 10.03
N LEU A 174 28.18 -8.31 10.01
CA LEU A 174 27.09 -9.15 9.50
C LEU A 174 26.12 -9.50 10.62
N TYR A 175 24.87 -9.08 10.45
CA TYR A 175 23.78 -9.38 11.37
C TYR A 175 22.62 -10.03 10.62
N THR A 176 22.09 -11.11 11.20
CA THR A 176 20.82 -11.69 10.78
C THR A 176 19.93 -11.94 11.99
N TYR A 177 18.63 -11.81 11.79
CA TYR A 177 17.63 -12.11 12.81
C TYR A 177 16.47 -12.84 12.17
N THR A 178 16.17 -14.02 12.71
CA THR A 178 15.07 -14.87 12.26
C THR A 178 13.99 -14.89 13.33
N PHE A 179 12.74 -14.70 12.91
CA PHE A 179 11.58 -14.79 13.79
C PHE A 179 10.36 -15.27 13.02
N GLU A 180 9.43 -15.88 13.74
CA GLU A 180 8.13 -16.26 13.21
C GLU A 180 7.19 -15.06 13.32
N ALA A 181 6.81 -14.45 12.19
CA ALA A 181 5.79 -13.42 12.22
C ALA A 181 4.42 -14.04 12.49
N GLU A 182 3.70 -13.48 13.46
CA GLU A 182 2.38 -13.98 13.83
C GLU A 182 1.36 -13.69 12.73
N LYS A 183 0.55 -14.69 12.39
CA LYS A 183 -0.56 -14.52 11.45
C LYS A 183 -1.67 -13.72 12.13
N ASN A 184 -1.95 -12.52 11.61
CA ASN A 184 -3.08 -11.72 12.07
C ASN A 184 -4.41 -12.42 11.72
N GLU A 185 -5.15 -12.86 12.75
CA GLU A 185 -6.46 -13.53 12.58
C GLU A 185 -7.53 -12.64 11.94
N LYS A 186 -7.34 -11.32 11.95
CA LYS A 186 -8.21 -10.32 11.31
C LYS A 186 -7.63 -9.78 10.02
N CYS A 187 -6.62 -10.43 9.43
CA CYS A 187 -6.00 -9.97 8.20
C CYS A 187 -6.99 -9.93 7.03
N LEU A 188 -7.16 -8.79 6.38
CA LEU A 188 -8.07 -8.66 5.23
C LEU A 188 -7.81 -9.65 4.09
N ALA A 189 -6.56 -10.03 3.88
CA ALA A 189 -6.18 -10.86 2.75
C ALA A 189 -6.28 -12.35 3.07
N CYS A 190 -5.61 -12.80 4.14
CA CYS A 190 -5.55 -14.23 4.46
C CYS A 190 -6.54 -14.70 5.53
N SER A 191 -7.19 -13.78 6.25
CA SER A 191 -8.37 -14.11 7.05
C SER A 191 -9.59 -13.93 6.16
N ARG A 192 -10.24 -15.03 5.79
CA ARG A 192 -11.49 -14.99 5.02
C ARG A 192 -12.72 -14.71 5.90
N MET A 193 -12.49 -14.20 7.12
CA MET A 193 -13.52 -13.81 8.07
C MET A 193 -13.91 -12.35 7.79
N PRO A 194 -15.22 -12.02 7.66
CA PRO A 194 -15.64 -10.65 7.43
C PRO A 194 -15.17 -9.73 8.56
N ILE A 195 -14.34 -8.73 8.24
CA ILE A 195 -13.91 -7.74 9.24
C ILE A 195 -15.12 -6.92 9.63
N THR A 196 -15.36 -6.80 10.94
CA THR A 196 -16.47 -6.01 11.46
C THR A 196 -16.07 -4.54 11.63
N LEU A 197 -16.67 -3.66 10.83
CA LEU A 197 -16.50 -2.22 10.91
C LEU A 197 -17.54 -1.62 11.86
N HIS A 198 -17.10 -0.79 12.80
CA HIS A 198 -17.96 -0.22 13.83
C HIS A 198 -18.28 1.24 13.52
N PHE A 199 -19.55 1.53 13.23
CA PHE A 199 -20.04 2.88 12.93
C PHE A 199 -21.37 3.16 13.63
N THR A 200 -21.85 4.40 13.54
CA THR A 200 -23.21 4.77 13.96
C THR A 200 -24.12 4.90 12.74
N GLU A 201 -25.44 4.79 12.94
CA GLU A 201 -26.43 4.95 11.85
C GLU A 201 -26.32 6.33 11.14
N ASP A 202 -25.87 7.35 11.88
CA ASP A 202 -25.77 8.74 11.42
C ASP A 202 -24.41 9.06 10.77
N THR A 203 -23.46 8.12 10.80
CA THR A 203 -22.16 8.25 10.14
C THR A 203 -22.38 8.49 8.64
N LYS A 204 -21.62 9.39 8.03
CA LYS A 204 -21.69 9.61 6.57
C LYS A 204 -20.89 8.56 5.82
N LEU A 205 -21.31 8.24 4.59
CA LEU A 205 -20.55 7.32 3.74
C LEU A 205 -19.11 7.82 3.47
N GLN A 206 -18.90 9.15 3.44
CA GLN A 206 -17.56 9.75 3.35
C GLN A 206 -16.64 9.29 4.49
N GLU A 207 -17.15 9.20 5.72
CA GLU A 207 -16.33 8.82 6.89
C GLU A 207 -15.92 7.33 6.81
N VAL A 208 -16.78 6.48 6.26
CA VAL A 208 -16.45 5.07 5.97
C VAL A 208 -15.36 5.01 4.90
N PHE A 209 -15.50 5.78 3.82
CA PHE A 209 -14.49 5.86 2.76
C PHE A 209 -13.13 6.34 3.29
N ASP A 210 -13.13 7.40 4.09
CA ASP A 210 -11.91 7.95 4.71
C ASP A 210 -11.29 6.96 5.69
N HIS A 211 -12.09 6.16 6.41
CA HIS A 211 -11.59 5.11 7.29
C HIS A 211 -10.87 3.99 6.50
N LEU A 212 -11.43 3.56 5.35
CA LEU A 212 -10.80 2.55 4.50
C LEU A 212 -9.43 2.97 3.97
N ILE A 213 -9.25 4.27 3.71
CA ILE A 213 -7.97 4.84 3.22
C ILE A 213 -6.98 5.07 4.36
N ASN A 214 -7.42 5.68 5.46
CA ASN A 214 -6.52 6.18 6.50
C ASN A 214 -6.25 5.17 7.62
N SER A 215 -7.01 4.07 7.71
CA SER A 215 -6.77 3.04 8.72
C SER A 215 -5.43 2.34 8.46
N PRO A 216 -4.56 2.22 9.49
CA PRO A 216 -3.25 1.58 9.33
C PRO A 216 -3.36 0.11 8.89
N ASP A 217 -4.45 -0.56 9.27
CA ASP A 217 -4.68 -1.97 8.93
C ASP A 217 -5.16 -2.18 7.48
N LEU A 218 -5.67 -1.13 6.81
CA LEU A 218 -6.36 -1.25 5.51
C LEU A 218 -5.61 -0.55 4.38
N GLN A 219 -5.16 0.70 4.59
CA GLN A 219 -4.35 1.52 3.67
C GLN A 219 -4.77 1.46 2.19
N MET A 220 -6.08 1.46 1.92
CA MET A 220 -6.62 1.36 0.55
C MET A 220 -6.35 2.64 -0.26
N LYS A 221 -6.20 2.53 -1.58
CA LYS A 221 -5.89 3.68 -2.44
C LYS A 221 -7.13 4.42 -2.93
N SER A 222 -8.10 3.69 -3.48
CA SER A 222 -9.29 4.22 -4.14
C SER A 222 -10.45 3.21 -4.01
N PRO A 223 -10.99 3.01 -2.79
CA PRO A 223 -11.91 1.91 -2.54
C PRO A 223 -13.29 2.14 -3.16
N GLY A 224 -13.71 1.19 -4.00
CA GLY A 224 -15.07 1.08 -4.51
C GLY A 224 -15.96 0.29 -3.56
N MET A 225 -17.08 0.86 -3.14
CA MET A 225 -17.99 0.30 -2.14
C MET A 225 -19.35 -0.07 -2.77
N ALA A 226 -19.78 -1.30 -2.54
CA ALA A 226 -21.09 -1.81 -2.91
C ALA A 226 -21.69 -2.63 -1.76
N THR A 227 -23.00 -2.83 -1.79
CA THR A 227 -23.70 -3.69 -0.81
C THR A 227 -24.87 -4.39 -1.49
N VAL A 228 -25.48 -5.36 -0.82
CA VAL A 228 -26.70 -6.01 -1.26
C VAL A 228 -27.88 -5.42 -0.48
N VAL A 229 -28.83 -4.76 -1.16
CA VAL A 229 -30.07 -4.27 -0.55
C VAL A 229 -31.25 -4.95 -1.25
N GLY A 230 -32.04 -5.72 -0.51
CA GLY A 230 -33.22 -6.40 -1.05
C GLY A 230 -32.90 -7.43 -2.15
N GLY A 231 -31.74 -8.10 -2.08
CA GLY A 231 -31.31 -9.11 -3.06
C GLY A 231 -30.66 -8.55 -4.33
N HIS A 232 -30.53 -7.22 -4.45
CA HIS A 232 -29.85 -6.57 -5.58
C HIS A 232 -28.56 -5.88 -5.14
N ASN A 233 -27.52 -5.99 -5.97
CA ASN A 233 -26.27 -5.27 -5.78
C ASN A 233 -26.49 -3.77 -6.00
N LYS A 234 -26.25 -3.00 -4.95
CA LYS A 234 -26.33 -1.54 -4.92
C LYS A 234 -24.94 -0.96 -4.75
N THR A 235 -24.45 -0.26 -5.78
CA THR A 235 -23.20 0.49 -5.70
C THR A 235 -23.41 1.74 -4.84
N LEU A 236 -22.61 1.88 -3.78
CA LEU A 236 -22.67 3.04 -2.88
C LEU A 236 -21.80 4.17 -3.41
N TYR A 237 -20.53 3.86 -3.70
CA TYR A 237 -19.56 4.79 -4.28
C TYR A 237 -18.51 4.02 -5.09
N MET A 238 -18.16 4.50 -6.28
CA MET A 238 -17.17 3.85 -7.15
C MET A 238 -16.30 4.90 -7.85
N PRO A 239 -15.09 5.20 -7.34
CA PRO A 239 -14.23 6.24 -7.89
C PRO A 239 -13.57 5.86 -9.23
N ASN A 240 -13.31 4.57 -9.46
CA ASN A 240 -12.47 4.12 -10.57
C ASN A 240 -13.18 4.16 -11.95
N VAL A 241 -14.50 4.38 -11.97
CA VAL A 241 -15.29 4.43 -13.22
C VAL A 241 -15.96 5.81 -13.31
N PRO A 242 -15.49 6.73 -14.18
CA PRO A 242 -15.95 8.12 -14.19
C PRO A 242 -17.47 8.30 -14.33
N SER A 243 -18.12 7.45 -15.14
CA SER A 243 -19.57 7.49 -15.34
C SER A 243 -20.36 7.07 -14.09
N ILE A 244 -19.81 6.18 -13.27
CA ILE A 244 -20.42 5.70 -12.02
C ILE A 244 -20.07 6.63 -10.87
N GLU A 245 -18.85 7.19 -10.84
CA GLU A 245 -18.42 8.16 -9.83
C GLU A 245 -19.40 9.35 -9.80
N VAL A 246 -19.66 9.98 -10.96
CA VAL A 246 -20.59 11.13 -11.05
C VAL A 246 -21.97 10.80 -10.48
N ARG A 247 -22.48 9.58 -10.73
CA ARG A 247 -23.79 9.13 -10.26
C ARG A 247 -23.81 8.80 -8.76
N THR A 248 -22.69 8.37 -8.20
CA THR A 248 -22.60 7.88 -6.82
C THR A 248 -21.99 8.88 -5.85
N LYS A 249 -21.33 9.94 -6.34
CA LYS A 249 -20.71 11.01 -5.54
C LYS A 249 -21.67 11.70 -4.59
N ALA A 250 -22.95 11.80 -4.96
CA ALA A 250 -23.99 12.35 -4.09
C ALA A 250 -24.24 11.50 -2.83
N ASN A 251 -23.96 10.19 -2.87
CA ASN A 251 -24.15 9.29 -1.74
C ASN A 251 -23.13 9.49 -0.63
N LEU A 252 -21.95 10.06 -0.92
CA LEU A 252 -20.92 10.34 0.09
C LEU A 252 -21.42 11.27 1.21
N LYS A 253 -22.35 12.17 0.88
CA LYS A 253 -22.94 13.12 1.82
C LYS A 253 -24.08 12.53 2.65
N LYS A 254 -24.62 11.38 2.23
CA LYS A 254 -25.74 10.72 2.90
C LYS A 254 -25.26 9.88 4.08
N THR A 255 -26.12 9.71 5.07
CA THR A 255 -25.84 8.85 6.23
C THR A 255 -26.04 7.37 5.87
N LEU A 256 -25.44 6.47 6.65
CA LEU A 256 -25.62 5.02 6.46
C LEU A 256 -27.11 4.64 6.52
N LYS A 257 -27.87 5.29 7.42
CA LYS A 257 -29.32 5.16 7.54
C LYS A 257 -30.08 5.60 6.28
N GLU A 258 -29.75 6.76 5.72
CA GLU A 258 -30.37 7.27 4.49
C GLU A 258 -30.08 6.37 3.27
N LEU A 259 -28.93 5.69 3.28
CA LEU A 259 -28.55 4.73 2.24
C LEU A 259 -29.25 3.38 2.39
N GLY A 260 -29.95 3.16 3.51
CA GLY A 260 -30.68 1.94 3.82
C GLY A 260 -29.78 0.80 4.32
N LEU A 261 -28.61 1.12 4.88
CA LEU A 261 -27.71 0.14 5.47
C LEU A 261 -28.22 -0.28 6.86
N GLN A 262 -28.16 -1.57 7.14
CA GLN A 262 -28.61 -2.18 8.39
C GLN A 262 -27.44 -2.75 9.19
N ASP A 263 -27.66 -2.92 10.49
CA ASP A 263 -26.71 -3.62 11.35
C ASP A 263 -26.53 -5.07 10.90
N GLY A 264 -25.28 -5.54 10.88
CA GLY A 264 -24.88 -6.86 10.40
C GLY A 264 -24.79 -7.00 8.87
N GLN A 265 -25.08 -5.95 8.10
CA GLN A 265 -25.06 -5.99 6.64
C GLN A 265 -23.63 -6.06 6.08
N GLU A 266 -23.47 -6.79 4.97
CA GLU A 266 -22.20 -6.92 4.28
C GLU A 266 -21.94 -5.74 3.33
N LEU A 267 -20.73 -5.20 3.41
CA LEU A 267 -20.17 -4.19 2.54
C LEU A 267 -19.06 -4.84 1.70
N LEU A 268 -19.27 -4.84 0.40
CA LEU A 268 -18.33 -5.33 -0.60
C LEU A 268 -17.43 -4.18 -1.03
N VAL A 269 -16.12 -4.34 -0.83
CA VAL A 269 -15.13 -3.31 -1.14
C VAL A 269 -14.10 -3.87 -2.14
N ALA A 270 -13.97 -3.20 -3.28
CA ALA A 270 -12.95 -3.49 -4.27
C ALA A 270 -11.95 -2.33 -4.35
N ASP A 271 -10.66 -2.62 -4.32
CA ASP A 271 -9.60 -1.61 -4.34
C ASP A 271 -8.40 -2.11 -5.14
N GLU A 272 -7.59 -1.21 -5.69
CA GLU A 272 -6.39 -1.60 -6.45
C GLU A 272 -5.33 -2.31 -5.59
N THR A 273 -5.38 -2.16 -4.26
CA THR A 273 -4.49 -2.87 -3.32
C THR A 273 -4.77 -4.36 -3.22
N SER A 274 -5.99 -4.82 -3.57
CA SER A 274 -6.39 -6.23 -3.48
C SER A 274 -7.07 -6.69 -4.78
N PRO A 275 -6.64 -7.82 -5.38
CA PRO A 275 -7.31 -8.36 -6.57
C PRO A 275 -8.72 -8.89 -6.26
N ASP A 276 -8.97 -9.28 -5.01
CA ASP A 276 -10.23 -9.86 -4.56
C ASP A 276 -11.10 -8.80 -3.87
N THR A 277 -12.42 -8.92 -4.04
CA THR A 277 -13.39 -8.07 -3.34
C THR A 277 -13.43 -8.47 -1.86
N LEU A 278 -13.13 -7.51 -0.99
CA LEU A 278 -13.14 -7.69 0.45
C LEU A 278 -14.55 -7.54 0.99
N VAL A 279 -14.92 -8.42 1.92
CA VAL A 279 -16.24 -8.41 2.57
C VAL A 279 -16.09 -7.90 3.99
N PHE A 280 -16.75 -6.79 4.28
CA PHE A 280 -16.81 -6.21 5.62
C PHE A 280 -18.21 -6.38 6.18
N LYS A 281 -18.31 -6.63 7.49
CA LYS A 281 -19.59 -6.65 8.21
C LYS A 281 -19.78 -5.31 8.92
N LEU A 282 -20.89 -4.63 8.68
CA LEU A 282 -21.21 -3.40 9.38
C LEU A 282 -21.79 -3.72 10.77
N ALA A 283 -21.20 -3.18 11.82
CA ALA A 283 -21.77 -3.12 13.16
C ALA A 283 -22.23 -1.69 13.44
N LEU A 284 -23.54 -1.46 13.35
CA LEU A 284 -24.15 -0.15 13.52
C LEU A 284 -24.71 0.00 14.93
N LYS A 285 -24.13 0.90 15.72
CA LYS A 285 -24.69 1.27 17.02
C LYS A 285 -25.71 2.39 16.86
N LYS A 286 -26.90 2.20 17.43
CA LYS A 286 -27.83 3.30 17.69
C LYS A 286 -27.23 4.17 18.79
N MET A 287 -27.21 5.48 18.61
CA MET A 287 -26.93 6.38 19.73
C MET A 287 -27.94 6.08 20.84
N SER A 288 -27.47 5.69 22.02
CA SER A 288 -28.33 5.65 23.19
C SER A 288 -28.79 7.09 23.42
N THR A 289 -30.09 7.34 23.29
CA THR A 289 -30.72 8.51 23.91
C THR A 289 -30.40 8.41 25.39
N ALA A 290 -29.45 9.21 25.86
CA ALA A 290 -29.24 9.43 27.28
C ALA A 290 -30.53 10.05 27.82
N CYS A 291 -31.25 9.30 28.65
CA CYS A 291 -32.23 9.83 29.59
C CYS A 291 -31.49 10.31 30.84
#